data_AF-A0A430QFT1-F1
#
_entry.id   AF-A0A430QFT1-F1
#
_cell.length_a   1.000
_cell.length_b   1.000
_cell.length_c   1.000
_cell.angle_alpha   90.00
_cell.angle_beta   90.00
_cell.angle_gamma   90.00
#
_symmetry.space_group_name_H-M   'P 1'
#
loop_
_entity.id
_entity.type
_entity.pdbx_description
1 polymer ?
#
loop_
_entity_poly.entity_id
_entity_poly.type
_entity_poly.pdbx_seq_one_letter_code
_entity_poly.pdbx_strand_id
1 'polypeptide(L)'
;MSADDFDELITETSRNINELIMLSNSKKCDAEEFDELLRSFLPSQNLGDRSIHLTKFRTKVAVDILSKTSVFVNLVSIYRELGRMAIPLSFLTLNPLPVDKWVLKLIDFQQFLSNYMTVSISFTRKLIKSDIYLTEVRRILNATNTMKMSELVRSLMDHIISGLNNALIYENEFITQRLKDYGLRDILSRCTCRDPKIKLAITIFLTFTYTDISQLHLKEESIELFLNCFDYFIDEGIESDDLFSAFQFNKVLRILALDGENRNKFAQRDVVGRLKLLPKSLSDGTDEISLTTRILSSKLSNDDAIMEIKLLAMEFCNNAIGIEDEVKTFTESYSDDEYIPQYPSSENETDDVECSEVIKEKPQLNGHIMISYSHDDQEIAIKIKERLVDEDIKIWIDKEHMVQDVKILDAMASAVQNAAIVLILFSKSYQDSENTKAEAEYTRKLKKPPIFLRVERGFVPDSWLGFMIGESRYIDFSGKYPFEEKFEELCTTIVSLNILKTCITSN
;
A
#
# COMPACT_ATOMS: atom_id res chain seq x y z
N MET A 1 4.73 38.19 2.22
CA MET A 1 5.14 37.83 0.84
C MET A 1 4.26 38.64 -0.09
N SER A 2 4.84 39.29 -1.09
CA SER A 2 4.05 39.92 -2.16
C SER A 2 3.39 38.84 -3.02
N ALA A 3 2.40 39.19 -3.86
CA ALA A 3 1.82 38.24 -4.81
C ALA A 3 2.86 37.75 -5.83
N ASP A 4 3.78 38.63 -6.23
CA ASP A 4 4.86 38.33 -7.17
C ASP A 4 5.87 37.32 -6.58
N ASP A 5 6.20 37.44 -5.28
CA ASP A 5 7.08 36.48 -4.58
C ASP A 5 6.46 35.07 -4.53
N PHE A 6 5.14 34.99 -4.50
CA PHE A 6 4.40 33.72 -4.40
C PHE A 6 4.36 33.00 -5.75
N ASP A 7 4.13 33.72 -6.85
CA ASP A 7 4.15 33.15 -8.19
C ASP A 7 5.57 32.73 -8.63
N GLU A 8 6.60 33.47 -8.22
CA GLU A 8 8.01 33.07 -8.41
C GLU A 8 8.30 31.74 -7.69
N LEU A 9 7.87 31.60 -6.43
CA LEU A 9 8.08 30.38 -5.65
C LEU A 9 7.34 29.17 -6.24
N ILE A 10 6.14 29.36 -6.77
CA ILE A 10 5.37 28.31 -7.47
C ILE A 10 6.09 27.88 -8.75
N THR A 11 6.61 28.84 -9.52
CA THR A 11 7.35 28.59 -10.76
C THR A 11 8.63 27.81 -10.48
N GLU A 12 9.37 28.21 -9.45
CA GLU A 12 10.60 27.54 -9.02
C GLU A 12 10.31 26.12 -8.52
N THR A 13 9.24 25.94 -7.72
CA THR A 13 8.81 24.61 -7.25
C THR A 13 8.44 23.69 -8.41
N SER A 14 7.71 24.21 -9.40
CA SER A 14 7.37 23.47 -10.62
C SER A 14 8.62 23.05 -11.40
N ARG A 15 9.60 23.96 -11.53
CA ARG A 15 10.89 23.68 -12.17
C ARG A 15 11.63 22.55 -11.45
N ASN A 16 11.75 22.64 -10.12
CA ASN A 16 12.44 21.64 -9.30
C ASN A 16 11.77 20.26 -9.35
N ILE A 17 10.43 20.21 -9.37
CA ILE A 17 9.69 18.94 -9.52
C ILE A 17 9.96 18.31 -10.89
N ASN A 18 9.96 19.12 -11.95
CA ASN A 18 10.27 18.62 -13.29
C ASN A 18 11.73 18.13 -13.39
N GLU A 19 12.67 18.83 -12.75
CA GLU A 19 14.08 18.44 -12.69
C GLU A 19 14.28 17.12 -11.92
N LEU A 20 13.60 16.96 -10.78
CA LEU A 20 13.56 15.70 -10.03
C LEU A 20 13.06 14.53 -10.90
N ILE A 21 11.98 14.75 -11.64
CA ILE A 21 11.42 13.75 -12.59
C ILE A 21 12.41 13.44 -13.71
N MET A 22 13.05 14.46 -14.28
CA MET A 22 14.05 14.28 -15.35
C MET A 22 15.26 13.47 -14.89
N LEU A 23 15.75 13.73 -13.67
CA LEU A 23 16.85 12.96 -13.07
C LEU A 23 16.44 11.50 -12.88
N SER A 24 15.23 11.23 -12.38
CA SER A 24 14.76 9.86 -12.22
C SER A 24 14.60 9.13 -13.54
N ASN A 25 13.95 9.76 -14.53
CA ASN A 25 13.78 9.18 -15.86
C ASN A 25 15.12 8.90 -16.57
N SER A 26 16.16 9.66 -16.21
CA SER A 26 17.53 9.44 -16.69
C SER A 26 18.33 8.44 -15.84
N LYS A 27 17.69 7.72 -14.90
CA LYS A 27 18.33 6.82 -13.93
C LYS A 27 19.42 7.47 -13.06
N LYS A 28 19.32 8.78 -12.82
CA LYS A 28 20.28 9.58 -12.03
C LYS A 28 19.82 9.84 -10.59
N CYS A 29 19.02 8.94 -10.00
CA CYS A 29 18.58 9.07 -8.61
C CYS A 29 19.73 9.04 -7.58
N ASP A 30 20.93 8.59 -7.97
CA ASP A 30 22.13 8.59 -7.12
C ASP A 30 22.90 9.92 -7.13
N ALA A 31 22.49 10.88 -7.97
CA ALA A 31 23.14 12.19 -8.04
C ALA A 31 22.87 13.00 -6.75
N GLU A 32 23.87 13.78 -6.32
CA GLU A 32 23.74 14.72 -5.18
C GLU A 32 22.63 15.75 -5.42
N GLU A 33 22.48 16.20 -6.66
CA GLU A 33 21.40 17.08 -7.11
C GLU A 33 20.00 16.51 -6.79
N PHE A 34 19.81 15.18 -6.89
CA PHE A 34 18.55 14.55 -6.55
C PHE A 34 18.23 14.68 -5.05
N ASP A 35 19.26 14.57 -4.19
CA ASP A 35 19.11 14.73 -2.73
C ASP A 35 18.84 16.19 -2.35
N GLU A 36 19.53 17.13 -3.00
CA GLU A 36 19.28 18.56 -2.81
C GLU A 36 17.85 18.94 -3.19
N LEU A 37 17.36 18.43 -4.33
CA LEU A 37 15.99 18.65 -4.77
C LEU A 37 14.98 18.07 -3.78
N LEU A 38 15.14 16.81 -3.33
CA LEU A 38 14.22 16.23 -2.34
C LEU A 38 14.18 17.04 -1.04
N ARG A 39 15.34 17.44 -0.53
CA ARG A 39 15.44 18.24 0.71
C ARG A 39 14.86 19.63 0.55
N SER A 40 14.88 20.20 -0.66
CA SER A 40 14.29 21.52 -0.93
C SER A 40 12.78 21.56 -0.72
N PHE A 41 12.09 20.42 -0.82
CA PHE A 41 10.65 20.31 -0.60
C PHE A 41 10.26 19.92 0.83
N LEU A 42 11.25 19.62 1.69
CA LEU A 42 11.01 19.36 3.10
C LEU A 42 10.81 20.70 3.84
N PRO A 43 9.91 20.77 4.84
CA PRO A 43 9.75 21.98 5.62
C PRO A 43 11.09 22.41 6.24
N SER A 44 11.54 23.63 5.98
CA SER A 44 12.67 24.19 6.71
C SER A 44 12.29 24.33 8.19
N GLN A 45 13.05 23.72 9.11
CA GLN A 45 12.82 23.77 10.57
C GLN A 45 12.77 25.18 11.19
N ASN A 46 13.02 26.24 10.41
CA ASN A 46 13.10 27.62 10.87
C ASN A 46 12.17 28.54 10.07
N LEU A 47 10.85 28.51 10.31
CA LEU A 47 9.95 29.56 9.80
C LEU A 47 8.82 29.85 10.81
N GLY A 48 9.20 30.37 11.98
CA GLY A 48 8.29 30.81 13.04
C GLY A 48 7.51 32.11 12.77
N ASP A 49 7.15 32.41 11.52
CA ASP A 49 6.23 33.52 11.20
C ASP A 49 5.78 33.49 9.72
N ARG A 50 4.82 32.60 9.32
CA ARG A 50 4.17 32.60 7.97
C ARG A 50 3.04 31.55 7.74
N SER A 51 2.37 31.07 8.80
CA SER A 51 1.51 29.88 8.80
C SER A 51 0.45 29.80 7.66
N ILE A 52 -0.37 30.83 7.43
CA ILE A 52 -1.47 30.75 6.44
C ILE A 52 -0.97 30.83 4.99
N HIS A 53 -0.04 31.74 4.69
CA HIS A 53 0.48 31.91 3.33
C HIS A 53 1.29 30.69 2.88
N LEU A 54 2.02 30.06 3.80
CA LEU A 54 2.76 28.83 3.52
C LEU A 54 1.81 27.64 3.30
N THR A 55 0.74 27.53 4.07
CA THR A 55 -0.30 26.51 3.84
C THR A 55 -0.97 26.71 2.49
N LYS A 56 -1.42 27.93 2.15
CA LYS A 56 -1.99 28.24 0.83
C LYS A 56 -1.01 27.96 -0.32
N PHE A 57 0.27 28.26 -0.14
CA PHE A 57 1.33 27.90 -1.07
C PHE A 57 1.42 26.39 -1.28
N ARG A 58 1.56 25.61 -0.19
CA ARG A 58 1.70 24.15 -0.25
C ARG A 58 0.45 23.50 -0.83
N THR A 59 -0.75 23.98 -0.47
CA THR A 59 -2.02 23.54 -1.06
C THR A 59 -2.03 23.81 -2.55
N LYS A 60 -1.61 25.01 -3.01
CA LYS A 60 -1.51 25.33 -4.45
C LYS A 60 -0.54 24.39 -5.18
N VAL A 61 0.64 24.13 -4.62
CA VAL A 61 1.59 23.16 -5.18
C VAL A 61 0.98 21.76 -5.29
N ALA A 62 0.27 21.31 -4.24
CA ALA A 62 -0.36 20.01 -4.23
C ALA A 62 -1.43 19.87 -5.33
N VAL A 63 -2.30 20.88 -5.51
CA VAL A 63 -3.41 20.81 -6.47
C VAL A 63 -3.01 21.16 -7.91
N ASP A 64 -2.17 22.17 -8.12
CA ASP A 64 -1.85 22.68 -9.47
C ASP A 64 -0.56 22.07 -10.05
N ILE A 65 0.30 21.44 -9.25
CA ILE A 65 1.56 20.83 -9.72
C ILE A 65 1.55 19.32 -9.48
N LEU A 66 1.54 18.88 -8.22
CA LEU A 66 1.70 17.46 -7.88
C LEU A 66 0.52 16.61 -8.34
N SER A 67 -0.68 17.20 -8.34
CA SER A 67 -1.91 16.55 -8.82
C SER A 67 -2.10 16.63 -10.33
N LYS A 68 -1.17 17.17 -11.12
CA LYS A 68 -1.22 16.99 -12.58
C LYS A 68 -0.97 15.53 -12.93
N THR A 69 -1.71 14.98 -13.88
CA THR A 69 -1.62 13.55 -14.22
C THR A 69 -0.21 13.12 -14.64
N SER A 70 0.45 13.92 -15.49
CA SER A 70 1.83 13.66 -15.93
C SER A 70 2.84 13.68 -14.78
N VAL A 71 2.75 14.65 -13.87
CA VAL A 71 3.63 14.76 -12.69
C VAL A 71 3.39 13.61 -11.73
N PHE A 72 2.13 13.36 -11.37
CA PHE A 72 1.76 12.35 -10.40
C PHE A 72 2.20 10.93 -10.78
N VAL A 73 2.04 10.55 -12.06
CA VAL A 73 2.46 9.23 -12.56
C VAL A 73 3.97 9.04 -12.36
N ASN A 74 4.77 10.08 -12.64
CA ASN A 74 6.20 10.02 -12.38
C ASN A 74 6.49 9.92 -10.87
N LEU A 75 5.82 10.70 -10.01
CA LEU A 75 6.05 10.66 -8.55
C LEU A 75 5.83 9.26 -7.97
N VAL A 76 4.75 8.57 -8.34
CA VAL A 76 4.49 7.20 -7.84
C VAL A 76 5.46 6.17 -8.44
N SER A 77 5.97 6.41 -9.64
CA SER A 77 7.03 5.58 -10.25
C SER A 77 8.35 5.75 -9.49
N ILE A 78 8.76 6.99 -9.22
CA ILE A 78 9.97 7.31 -8.43
C ILE A 78 9.89 6.65 -7.07
N TYR A 79 8.75 6.77 -6.38
CA TYR A 79 8.55 6.13 -5.07
C TYR A 79 8.77 4.61 -5.14
N ARG A 80 8.22 3.96 -6.17
CA ARG A 80 8.39 2.52 -6.39
C ARG A 80 9.83 2.13 -6.69
N GLU A 81 10.53 2.91 -7.52
CA GLU A 81 11.93 2.66 -7.85
C GLU A 81 12.82 2.80 -6.61
N LEU A 82 12.66 3.88 -5.85
CA LEU A 82 13.36 4.07 -4.57
C LEU A 82 13.03 2.95 -3.58
N GLY A 83 11.76 2.53 -3.51
CA GLY A 83 11.31 1.38 -2.73
C GLY A 83 12.06 0.10 -3.08
N ARG A 84 12.18 -0.19 -4.37
CA ARG A 84 12.89 -1.38 -4.90
C ARG A 84 14.40 -1.30 -4.74
N MET A 85 14.99 -0.11 -4.78
CA MET A 85 16.42 0.09 -4.52
C MET A 85 16.73 -0.03 -3.02
N ALA A 86 15.87 0.51 -2.16
CA ALA A 86 15.98 0.43 -0.71
C ALA A 86 15.77 -0.99 -0.18
N ILE A 87 14.78 -1.70 -0.74
CA ILE A 87 14.44 -3.07 -0.38
C ILE A 87 14.20 -3.85 -1.70
N PRO A 88 15.22 -4.52 -2.26
CA PRO A 88 15.08 -5.31 -3.48
C PRO A 88 14.07 -6.45 -3.35
N LEU A 89 13.46 -6.86 -4.46
CA LEU A 89 12.52 -7.98 -4.50
C LEU A 89 13.18 -9.32 -4.13
N SER A 90 14.47 -9.44 -4.42
CA SER A 90 15.30 -10.61 -4.07
C SER A 90 15.79 -10.60 -2.61
N PHE A 91 15.43 -9.58 -1.82
CA PHE A 91 15.93 -9.45 -0.47
C PHE A 91 15.37 -10.52 0.47
N LEU A 92 16.27 -11.28 1.10
CA LEU A 92 15.92 -12.27 2.13
C LEU A 92 15.79 -11.59 3.49
N THR A 93 14.64 -11.80 4.12
CA THR A 93 14.10 -11.10 5.31
C THR A 93 14.95 -11.16 6.58
N LEU A 94 16.02 -11.96 6.62
CA LEU A 94 16.87 -12.19 7.80
C LEU A 94 18.14 -11.32 7.87
N ASN A 95 18.38 -10.44 6.90
CA ASN A 95 19.60 -9.62 6.80
C ASN A 95 19.36 -8.13 7.15
N PRO A 96 20.42 -7.33 7.45
CA PRO A 96 20.33 -5.87 7.53
C PRO A 96 19.95 -5.25 6.18
N LEU A 97 19.53 -3.98 6.18
CA LEU A 97 19.17 -3.26 4.97
C LEU A 97 20.28 -3.38 3.90
N PRO A 98 19.92 -3.68 2.65
CA PRO A 98 20.90 -3.99 1.61
C PRO A 98 21.69 -2.76 1.16
N VAL A 99 21.07 -1.56 1.18
CA VAL A 99 21.73 -0.30 0.84
C VAL A 99 21.13 0.88 1.61
N ASP A 100 21.82 1.32 2.67
CA ASP A 100 21.34 2.39 3.57
C ASP A 100 21.04 3.71 2.86
N LYS A 101 21.82 4.09 1.82
CA LYS A 101 21.62 5.35 1.08
C LYS A 101 20.24 5.42 0.41
N TRP A 102 19.76 4.31 -0.14
CA TRP A 102 18.46 4.27 -0.83
C TRP A 102 17.30 4.30 0.17
N VAL A 103 17.50 3.75 1.36
CA VAL A 103 16.53 3.83 2.46
C VAL A 103 16.37 5.28 2.91
N LEU A 104 17.47 6.04 3.05
CA LEU A 104 17.42 7.46 3.37
C LEU A 104 16.68 8.26 2.28
N LYS A 105 16.98 8.03 1.00
CA LYS A 105 16.28 8.67 -0.12
C LYS A 105 14.78 8.37 -0.12
N LEU A 106 14.39 7.13 0.19
CA LEU A 106 12.99 6.74 0.31
C LEU A 106 12.30 7.41 1.50
N ILE A 107 13.00 7.55 2.64
CA ILE A 107 12.51 8.30 3.81
C ILE A 107 12.26 9.77 3.44
N ASP A 108 13.25 10.42 2.82
CA ASP A 108 13.15 11.82 2.39
C ASP A 108 11.99 12.00 1.40
N PHE A 109 11.82 11.07 0.45
CA PHE A 109 10.71 11.09 -0.50
C PHE A 109 9.35 10.85 0.18
N GLN A 110 9.26 9.92 1.14
CA GLN A 110 8.03 9.71 1.92
C GLN A 110 7.67 10.96 2.73
N GLN A 111 8.66 11.66 3.29
CA GLN A 111 8.45 12.90 4.03
C GLN A 111 8.01 14.03 3.11
N PHE A 112 8.58 14.13 1.90
CA PHE A 112 8.12 15.02 0.84
C PHE A 112 6.63 14.79 0.52
N LEU A 113 6.22 13.55 0.25
CA LEU A 113 4.80 13.24 -0.01
C LEU A 113 3.92 13.60 1.19
N SER A 114 4.39 13.28 2.40
CA SER A 114 3.66 13.54 3.65
C SER A 114 3.45 15.02 3.89
N ASN A 115 4.40 15.86 3.51
CA ASN A 115 4.30 17.32 3.59
C ASN A 115 3.10 17.85 2.78
N TYR A 116 2.78 17.27 1.63
CA TYR A 116 1.63 17.71 0.83
C TYR A 116 0.33 16.99 1.23
N MET A 117 0.43 15.77 1.77
CA MET A 117 -0.73 15.07 2.31
C MET A 117 -1.39 15.82 3.47
N THR A 118 -0.66 16.59 4.28
CA THR A 118 -1.26 17.31 5.41
C THR A 118 -2.12 18.52 5.01
N VAL A 119 -1.96 19.03 3.78
CA VAL A 119 -2.59 20.30 3.34
C VAL A 119 -3.51 20.15 2.12
N SER A 120 -3.59 18.95 1.53
CA SER A 120 -4.43 18.69 0.36
C SER A 120 -5.08 17.31 0.43
N ILE A 121 -6.40 17.31 0.59
CA ILE A 121 -7.21 16.10 0.56
C ILE A 121 -7.28 15.53 -0.86
N SER A 122 -7.33 16.38 -1.90
CA SER A 122 -7.37 15.90 -3.29
C SER A 122 -6.11 15.15 -3.67
N PHE A 123 -4.92 15.71 -3.35
CA PHE A 123 -3.65 15.03 -3.57
C PHE A 123 -3.56 13.73 -2.75
N THR A 124 -3.96 13.76 -1.48
CA THR A 124 -3.98 12.58 -0.61
C THR A 124 -4.87 11.47 -1.17
N ARG A 125 -6.11 11.78 -1.57
CA ARG A 125 -7.02 10.81 -2.17
C ARG A 125 -6.44 10.22 -3.44
N LYS A 126 -5.82 11.04 -4.29
CA LYS A 126 -5.15 10.60 -5.53
C LYS A 126 -3.97 9.67 -5.23
N LEU A 127 -3.15 9.98 -4.23
CA LEU A 127 -2.03 9.14 -3.78
C LEU A 127 -2.51 7.78 -3.23
N ILE A 128 -3.52 7.78 -2.36
CA ILE A 128 -4.11 6.56 -1.77
C ILE A 128 -4.91 5.74 -2.82
N LYS A 129 -5.43 6.39 -3.86
CA LYS A 129 -6.03 5.68 -5.00
C LYS A 129 -4.99 4.90 -5.80
N SER A 130 -3.73 5.33 -5.84
CA SER A 130 -2.67 4.70 -6.63
C SER A 130 -2.30 3.31 -6.14
N ASP A 131 -2.57 2.29 -6.98
CA ASP A 131 -2.17 0.91 -6.70
C ASP A 131 -0.64 0.75 -6.67
N ILE A 132 0.09 1.56 -7.44
CA ILE A 132 1.56 1.55 -7.47
C ILE A 132 2.11 1.94 -6.09
N TYR A 133 1.61 3.04 -5.53
CA TYR A 133 2.05 3.53 -4.23
C TYR A 133 1.68 2.55 -3.11
N LEU A 134 0.40 2.14 -3.03
CA LEU A 134 -0.05 1.27 -1.94
C LEU A 134 0.55 -0.14 -2.00
N THR A 135 0.75 -0.70 -3.21
CA THR A 135 1.43 -2.00 -3.34
C THR A 135 2.86 -1.93 -2.82
N GLU A 136 3.56 -0.84 -3.11
CA GLU A 136 4.93 -0.65 -2.66
C GLU A 136 5.00 -0.41 -1.14
N VAL A 137 4.15 0.46 -0.59
CA VAL A 137 4.03 0.68 0.86
C VAL A 137 3.76 -0.64 1.59
N ARG A 138 2.79 -1.42 1.09
CA ARG A 138 2.45 -2.73 1.65
C ARG A 138 3.65 -3.68 1.63
N ARG A 139 4.39 -3.71 0.52
CA ARG A 139 5.58 -4.55 0.35
C ARG A 139 6.67 -4.16 1.35
N ILE A 140 6.96 -2.87 1.47
CA ILE A 140 7.97 -2.33 2.40
C ILE A 140 7.60 -2.69 3.84
N LEU A 141 6.37 -2.40 4.28
CA LEU A 141 5.92 -2.71 5.65
C LEU A 141 5.96 -4.22 5.96
N ASN A 142 5.60 -5.06 5.00
CA ASN A 142 5.68 -6.51 5.19
C ASN A 142 7.13 -6.98 5.31
N ALA A 143 8.05 -6.42 4.51
CA ALA A 143 9.47 -6.73 4.60
C ALA A 143 10.07 -6.24 5.93
N THR A 144 9.85 -5.00 6.32
CA THR A 144 10.42 -4.40 7.54
C THR A 144 9.95 -5.13 8.79
N ASN A 145 8.70 -5.59 8.86
CA ASN A 145 8.18 -6.39 9.97
C ASN A 145 8.96 -7.69 10.23
N THR A 146 9.67 -8.21 9.23
CA THR A 146 10.46 -9.45 9.32
C THR A 146 11.97 -9.20 9.49
N MET A 147 12.42 -7.97 9.28
CA MET A 147 13.83 -7.58 9.36
C MET A 147 14.33 -7.44 10.80
N LYS A 148 15.65 -7.49 10.98
CA LYS A 148 16.30 -7.04 12.21
C LYS A 148 16.07 -5.54 12.37
N MET A 149 15.50 -5.13 13.51
CA MET A 149 15.18 -3.73 13.82
C MET A 149 16.45 -2.89 14.06
N SER A 150 17.05 -2.38 12.98
CA SER A 150 18.06 -1.31 13.04
C SER A 150 17.41 0.07 13.20
N GLU A 151 18.20 1.09 13.51
CA GLU A 151 17.73 2.48 13.57
C GLU A 151 17.12 2.95 12.24
N LEU A 152 17.76 2.61 11.12
CA LEU A 152 17.23 2.94 9.78
C LEU A 152 15.92 2.21 9.46
N VAL A 153 15.78 0.93 9.83
CA VAL A 153 14.50 0.20 9.64
C VAL A 153 13.40 0.84 10.48
N ARG A 154 13.69 1.22 11.72
CA ARG A 154 12.74 1.92 12.58
C ARG A 154 12.33 3.26 11.99
N SER A 155 13.30 4.05 11.54
CA SER A 155 13.05 5.34 10.90
C SER A 155 12.18 5.18 9.64
N LEU A 156 12.48 4.20 8.78
CA LEU A 156 11.68 3.92 7.59
C LEU A 156 10.23 3.56 7.95
N MET A 157 10.04 2.66 8.91
CA MET A 157 8.70 2.27 9.37
C MET A 157 7.93 3.47 9.94
N ASP A 158 8.58 4.27 10.77
CA ASP A 158 8.00 5.45 11.38
C ASP A 158 7.49 6.46 10.33
N HIS A 159 8.30 6.78 9.32
CA HIS A 159 7.90 7.73 8.26
C HIS A 159 6.79 7.19 7.37
N ILE A 160 6.81 5.89 7.03
CA ILE A 160 5.75 5.28 6.22
C ILE A 160 4.44 5.24 6.99
N ILE A 161 4.44 4.77 8.24
CA ILE A 161 3.23 4.68 9.06
C ILE A 161 2.69 6.07 9.38
N SER A 162 3.56 7.04 9.68
CA SER A 162 3.16 8.43 9.88
C SER A 162 2.56 9.05 8.63
N GLY A 163 3.10 8.76 7.44
CA GLY A 163 2.50 9.18 6.17
C GLY A 163 1.08 8.63 5.97
N LEU A 164 0.84 7.37 6.34
CA LEU A 164 -0.51 6.78 6.33
C LEU A 164 -1.43 7.46 7.36
N ASN A 165 -0.93 7.79 8.55
CA ASN A 165 -1.69 8.51 9.57
C ASN A 165 -2.04 9.94 9.13
N ASN A 166 -1.16 10.61 8.38
CA ASN A 166 -1.45 11.90 7.75
C ASN A 166 -2.60 11.78 6.75
N ALA A 167 -2.68 10.70 5.98
CA ALA A 167 -3.81 10.47 5.09
C ALA A 167 -5.12 10.21 5.86
N LEU A 168 -5.04 9.52 7.00
CA LEU A 168 -6.20 9.18 7.83
C LEU A 168 -6.74 10.34 8.66
N ILE A 169 -6.01 11.46 8.81
CA ILE A 169 -6.47 12.63 9.56
C ILE A 169 -7.76 13.24 9.00
N TYR A 170 -8.00 13.06 7.69
CA TYR A 170 -9.22 13.48 7.03
C TYR A 170 -10.45 12.67 7.44
N GLU A 171 -10.28 11.50 8.09
CA GLU A 171 -11.36 10.57 8.44
C GLU A 171 -12.28 10.25 7.24
N ASN A 172 -11.70 10.29 6.05
CA ASN A 172 -12.39 10.09 4.79
C ASN A 172 -12.65 8.60 4.55
N GLU A 173 -13.90 8.23 4.26
CA GLU A 173 -14.31 6.83 4.10
C GLU A 173 -13.59 6.13 2.94
N PHE A 174 -13.39 6.83 1.81
CA PHE A 174 -12.65 6.30 0.66
C PHE A 174 -11.20 5.97 1.02
N ILE A 175 -10.49 6.90 1.68
CA ILE A 175 -9.10 6.69 2.12
C ILE A 175 -9.03 5.48 3.07
N THR A 176 -9.92 5.46 4.06
CA THR A 176 -9.96 4.40 5.09
C THR A 176 -10.23 3.04 4.45
N GLN A 177 -11.19 2.95 3.52
CA GLN A 177 -11.53 1.71 2.83
C GLN A 177 -10.39 1.22 1.95
N ARG A 178 -9.74 2.09 1.18
CA ARG A 178 -8.58 1.73 0.34
C ARG A 178 -7.43 1.14 1.16
N LEU A 179 -7.13 1.73 2.32
CA LEU A 179 -6.09 1.20 3.22
C LEU A 179 -6.48 -0.16 3.82
N LYS A 180 -7.77 -0.40 4.06
CA LYS A 180 -8.31 -1.71 4.48
C LYS A 180 -8.20 -2.76 3.37
N ASP A 181 -8.57 -2.41 2.13
CA ASP A 181 -8.52 -3.33 0.97
C ASP A 181 -7.10 -3.85 0.69
N TYR A 182 -6.08 -3.05 1.02
CA TYR A 182 -4.67 -3.44 0.90
C TYR A 182 -4.15 -4.32 2.06
N GLY A 183 -4.98 -4.61 3.06
CA GLY A 183 -4.64 -5.46 4.20
C GLY A 183 -3.58 -4.85 5.12
N LEU A 184 -3.41 -3.53 5.12
CA LEU A 184 -2.37 -2.84 5.91
C LEU A 184 -2.63 -2.98 7.42
N ARG A 185 -3.90 -3.05 7.83
CA ARG A 185 -4.30 -3.33 9.21
C ARG A 185 -3.76 -4.67 9.71
N ASP A 186 -3.85 -5.72 8.90
CA ASP A 186 -3.36 -7.05 9.25
C ASP A 186 -1.84 -7.09 9.36
N ILE A 187 -1.14 -6.31 8.53
CA ILE A 187 0.32 -6.19 8.57
C ILE A 187 0.76 -5.46 9.84
N LEU A 188 0.14 -4.33 10.16
CA LEU A 188 0.54 -3.51 11.31
C LEU A 188 0.13 -4.12 12.65
N SER A 189 -1.00 -4.82 12.73
CA SER A 189 -1.41 -5.53 13.95
C SER A 189 -0.48 -6.68 14.34
N ARG A 190 0.29 -7.23 13.38
CA ARG A 190 1.29 -8.29 13.60
C ARG A 190 2.70 -7.75 13.86
N CYS A 191 2.90 -6.43 13.79
CA CYS A 191 4.22 -5.84 14.05
C CYS A 191 4.62 -6.05 15.52
N THR A 192 5.84 -6.56 15.74
CA THR A 192 6.37 -6.87 17.07
C THR A 192 7.36 -5.81 17.58
N CYS A 193 7.49 -4.68 16.87
CA CYS A 193 8.42 -3.61 17.23
C CYS A 193 8.12 -3.05 18.63
N ARG A 194 9.15 -2.94 19.46
CA ARG A 194 9.04 -2.43 20.84
C ARG A 194 9.25 -0.92 20.94
N ASP A 195 9.67 -0.28 19.84
CA ASP A 195 9.92 1.15 19.79
C ASP A 195 8.63 1.94 20.12
N PRO A 196 8.65 2.84 21.12
CA PRO A 196 7.45 3.57 21.53
C PRO A 196 6.86 4.44 20.41
N LYS A 197 7.70 5.07 19.58
CA LYS A 197 7.25 5.95 18.49
C LYS A 197 6.49 5.14 17.43
N ILE A 198 7.06 4.00 17.03
CA ILE A 198 6.41 3.10 16.07
C ILE A 198 5.14 2.49 16.64
N LYS A 199 5.17 2.05 17.91
CA LYS A 199 3.97 1.53 18.58
C LYS A 199 2.83 2.55 18.57
N LEU A 200 3.14 3.80 18.88
CA LEU A 200 2.16 4.88 18.87
C LEU A 200 1.63 5.15 17.46
N ALA A 201 2.51 5.22 16.46
CA ALA A 201 2.11 5.38 15.06
C ALA A 201 1.18 4.24 14.60
N ILE A 202 1.45 3.00 15.01
CA ILE A 202 0.58 1.84 14.76
C ILE A 202 -0.75 1.98 15.51
N THR A 203 -0.74 2.38 16.79
CA THR A 203 -1.98 2.60 17.56
C THR A 203 -2.87 3.65 16.89
N ILE A 204 -2.30 4.75 16.40
CA ILE A 204 -3.02 5.79 15.64
C ILE A 204 -3.65 5.18 14.39
N PHE A 205 -2.86 4.46 13.57
CA PHE A 205 -3.36 3.81 12.36
C PHE A 205 -4.50 2.83 12.65
N LEU A 206 -4.32 1.96 13.66
CA LEU A 206 -5.30 0.95 14.03
C LEU A 206 -6.58 1.58 14.61
N THR A 207 -6.46 2.74 15.26
CA THR A 207 -7.61 3.50 15.76
C THR A 207 -8.42 4.05 14.60
N PHE A 208 -7.81 4.76 13.65
CA PHE A 208 -8.54 5.29 12.49
C PHE A 208 -9.15 4.20 11.62
N THR A 209 -8.49 3.04 11.50
CA THR A 209 -8.94 1.93 10.66
C THR A 209 -9.76 0.87 11.39
N TYR A 210 -10.29 1.17 12.58
CA TYR A 210 -11.13 0.24 13.33
C TYR A 210 -12.34 -0.23 12.52
N THR A 211 -12.80 -1.45 12.80
CA THR A 211 -14.04 -2.02 12.24
C THR A 211 -15.09 -2.29 13.31
N ASP A 212 -14.66 -2.44 14.55
CA ASP A 212 -15.51 -2.72 15.71
C ASP A 212 -14.93 -2.01 16.94
N ILE A 213 -15.79 -1.53 17.84
CA ILE A 213 -15.39 -0.78 19.04
C ILE A 213 -14.52 -1.64 19.96
N SER A 214 -14.72 -2.96 20.01
CA SER A 214 -13.90 -3.87 20.82
C SER A 214 -12.41 -3.86 20.43
N GLN A 215 -12.09 -3.46 19.20
CA GLN A 215 -10.71 -3.35 18.71
C GLN A 215 -9.99 -2.08 19.20
N LEU A 216 -10.73 -1.14 19.78
CA LEU A 216 -10.18 0.13 20.28
C LEU A 216 -9.58 -0.01 21.67
N HIS A 217 -9.95 -1.05 22.42
CA HIS A 217 -9.50 -1.25 23.79
C HIS A 217 -7.96 -1.26 23.89
N LEU A 218 -7.42 -0.38 24.73
CA LEU A 218 -5.99 -0.24 24.97
C LEU A 218 -5.59 -0.73 26.36
N LYS A 219 -4.39 -1.32 26.42
CA LYS A 219 -3.70 -1.60 27.70
C LYS A 219 -3.27 -0.30 28.37
N GLU A 220 -3.12 -0.33 29.70
CA GLU A 220 -2.70 0.84 30.48
C GLU A 220 -1.38 1.45 29.98
N GLU A 221 -0.38 0.61 29.66
CA GLU A 221 0.91 1.04 29.11
C GLU A 221 0.77 1.85 27.79
N SER A 222 -0.21 1.49 26.96
CA SER A 222 -0.49 2.17 25.68
C SER A 222 -1.24 3.48 25.90
N ILE A 223 -2.12 3.53 26.90
CA ILE A 223 -2.81 4.77 27.31
C ILE A 223 -1.81 5.78 27.87
N GLU A 224 -0.89 5.34 28.73
CA GLU A 224 0.16 6.21 29.27
C GLU A 224 1.08 6.74 28.17
N LEU A 225 1.52 5.87 27.25
CA LEU A 225 2.33 6.30 26.11
C LEU A 225 1.58 7.32 25.24
N PHE A 226 0.31 7.06 24.93
CA PHE A 226 -0.52 7.96 24.15
C PHE A 226 -0.66 9.33 24.81
N LEU A 227 -0.99 9.37 26.11
CA LEU A 227 -1.19 10.62 26.84
C LEU A 227 0.12 11.42 27.00
N ASN A 228 1.24 10.76 27.29
CA ASN A 228 2.54 11.44 27.38
C ASN A 228 2.91 12.13 26.06
N CYS A 229 2.67 11.45 24.92
CA CYS A 229 2.92 12.05 23.61
C CYS A 229 1.89 13.13 23.27
N PHE A 230 0.62 12.95 23.65
CA PHE A 230 -0.40 13.98 23.49
C PHE A 230 -0.02 15.27 24.20
N ASP A 231 0.44 15.16 25.46
CA ASP A 231 0.87 16.31 26.25
C ASP A 231 2.11 16.97 25.63
N TYR A 232 3.11 16.18 25.24
CA TYR A 232 4.31 16.66 24.55
C TYR A 232 3.97 17.46 23.28
N PHE A 233 3.11 16.93 22.40
CA PHE A 233 2.75 17.61 21.16
C PHE A 233 1.88 18.86 21.37
N ILE A 234 1.12 18.93 22.47
CA ILE A 234 0.45 20.17 22.86
C ILE A 234 1.48 21.21 23.26
N ASP A 235 2.40 20.87 24.17
CA ASP A 235 3.36 21.84 24.71
C ASP A 235 4.33 22.32 23.61
N GLU A 236 4.95 21.39 22.87
CA GLU A 236 5.85 21.74 21.77
C GLU A 236 5.13 22.45 20.63
N GLY A 237 3.91 22.03 20.30
CA GLY A 237 3.14 22.67 19.23
C GLY A 237 2.73 24.09 19.58
N ILE A 238 2.49 24.40 20.87
CA ILE A 238 2.29 25.78 21.35
C ILE A 238 3.59 26.58 21.23
N GLU A 239 4.74 25.98 21.55
CA GLU A 239 6.05 26.63 21.43
C GLU A 239 6.46 26.89 19.98
N SER A 240 6.16 25.97 19.07
CA SER A 240 6.55 26.00 17.66
C SER A 240 5.50 26.62 16.72
N ASP A 241 4.32 26.96 17.22
CA ASP A 241 3.13 27.33 16.43
C ASP A 241 2.74 26.27 15.37
N ASP A 242 3.02 24.99 15.67
CA ASP A 242 2.64 23.83 14.83
C ASP A 242 1.92 22.78 15.67
N LEU A 243 0.58 22.84 15.61
CA LEU A 243 -0.30 21.98 16.41
C LEU A 243 -0.92 20.85 15.60
N PHE A 244 -0.40 20.55 14.40
CA PHE A 244 -0.93 19.49 13.53
C PHE A 244 -0.97 18.13 14.24
N SER A 245 0.13 17.75 14.90
CA SER A 245 0.21 16.48 15.65
C SER A 245 -0.77 16.47 16.81
N ALA A 246 -0.88 17.56 17.58
CA ALA A 246 -1.82 17.62 18.70
C ALA A 246 -3.28 17.49 18.22
N PHE A 247 -3.61 18.06 17.06
CA PHE A 247 -4.92 17.90 16.42
C PHE A 247 -5.20 16.46 15.98
N GLN A 248 -4.21 15.79 15.38
CA GLN A 248 -4.32 14.37 15.04
C GLN A 248 -4.61 13.52 16.29
N PHE A 249 -3.92 13.77 17.40
CA PHE A 249 -4.16 13.06 18.65
C PHE A 249 -5.56 13.33 19.22
N ASN A 250 -6.09 14.54 19.11
CA ASN A 250 -7.48 14.82 19.49
C ASN A 250 -8.48 13.95 18.71
N LYS A 251 -8.27 13.79 17.39
CA LYS A 251 -9.09 12.90 16.55
C LYS A 251 -8.97 11.43 16.97
N VAL A 252 -7.76 10.97 17.27
CA VAL A 252 -7.54 9.59 17.74
C VAL A 252 -8.19 9.36 19.11
N LEU A 253 -8.05 10.33 20.02
CA LEU A 253 -8.61 10.29 21.37
C LEU A 253 -10.14 10.12 21.36
N ARG A 254 -10.87 10.88 20.53
CA ARG A 254 -12.33 10.75 20.44
C ARG A 254 -12.78 9.38 19.95
N ILE A 255 -12.03 8.76 19.04
CA ILE A 255 -12.33 7.43 18.53
C ILE A 255 -12.02 6.40 19.62
N LEU A 256 -10.84 6.46 20.26
CA LEU A 256 -10.50 5.57 21.37
C LEU A 256 -11.50 5.64 22.53
N ALA A 257 -12.08 6.81 22.79
CA ALA A 257 -13.09 7.04 23.82
C ALA A 257 -14.49 6.49 23.48
N LEU A 258 -14.69 5.90 22.29
CA LEU A 258 -15.89 5.11 21.98
C LEU A 258 -15.88 3.78 22.77
N ASP A 259 -14.69 3.25 23.09
CA ASP A 259 -14.57 2.15 24.04
C ASP A 259 -14.78 2.64 25.48
N GLY A 260 -15.69 1.99 26.21
CA GLY A 260 -16.10 2.43 27.54
C GLY A 260 -14.98 2.35 28.58
N GLU A 261 -14.07 1.37 28.46
CA GLU A 261 -12.98 1.22 29.41
C GLU A 261 -11.89 2.27 29.18
N ASN A 262 -11.48 2.46 27.92
CA ASN A 262 -10.59 3.56 27.53
C ASN A 262 -11.14 4.91 27.99
N ARG A 263 -12.44 5.17 27.72
CA ARG A 263 -13.11 6.40 28.13
C ARG A 263 -12.99 6.65 29.63
N ASN A 264 -13.21 5.63 30.46
CA ASN A 264 -13.09 5.74 31.91
C ASN A 264 -11.64 6.05 32.32
N LYS A 265 -10.65 5.40 31.70
CA LYS A 265 -9.22 5.66 31.98
C LYS A 265 -8.81 7.07 31.59
N PHE A 266 -9.27 7.57 30.44
CA PHE A 266 -9.02 8.96 30.02
C PHE A 266 -9.74 9.97 30.92
N ALA A 267 -10.98 9.71 31.33
CA ALA A 267 -11.76 10.60 32.18
C ALA A 267 -11.19 10.75 33.61
N GLN A 268 -10.42 9.78 34.08
CA GLN A 268 -9.69 9.84 35.36
C GLN A 268 -8.42 10.71 35.29
N ARG A 269 -8.02 11.13 34.09
CA ARG A 269 -6.84 11.97 33.83
C ARG A 269 -7.33 13.38 33.41
N ASP A 270 -6.47 14.40 33.50
CA ASP A 270 -6.83 15.78 33.14
C ASP A 270 -6.82 16.06 31.62
N VAL A 271 -7.34 15.11 30.83
CA VAL A 271 -7.35 15.19 29.35
C VAL A 271 -8.18 16.39 28.87
N VAL A 272 -9.29 16.68 29.56
CA VAL A 272 -10.16 17.81 29.22
C VAL A 272 -9.48 19.15 29.51
N GLY A 273 -8.67 19.25 30.57
CA GLY A 273 -7.86 20.43 30.85
C GLY A 273 -6.87 20.71 29.72
N ARG A 274 -6.16 19.68 29.27
CA ARG A 274 -5.17 19.76 28.18
C ARG A 274 -5.82 20.09 26.83
N LEU A 275 -6.96 19.48 26.51
CA LEU A 275 -7.72 19.78 25.29
C LEU A 275 -8.12 21.25 25.15
N LYS A 276 -8.38 21.96 26.26
CA LYS A 276 -8.75 23.38 26.24
C LYS A 276 -7.58 24.31 25.86
N LEU A 277 -6.35 23.81 25.87
CA LEU A 277 -5.18 24.56 25.42
C LEU A 277 -5.11 24.63 23.89
N LEU A 278 -5.77 23.70 23.18
CA LEU A 278 -5.81 23.70 21.73
C LEU A 278 -6.72 24.81 21.19
N PRO A 279 -6.24 25.64 20.25
CA PRO A 279 -7.06 26.69 19.67
C PRO A 279 -8.11 26.08 18.73
N LYS A 280 -9.33 26.61 18.80
CA LYS A 280 -10.45 26.20 17.93
C LYS A 280 -10.22 26.50 16.44
N SER A 281 -9.19 27.27 16.09
CA SER A 281 -8.88 27.68 14.70
C SER A 281 -8.17 26.60 13.89
N LEU A 282 -7.59 25.57 14.51
CA LEU A 282 -6.83 24.51 13.84
C LEU A 282 -7.67 23.43 13.16
N SER A 283 -8.97 23.47 13.37
CA SER A 283 -9.89 22.41 12.95
C SER A 283 -10.54 22.69 11.60
N ASP A 284 -9.94 23.56 10.79
CA ASP A 284 -10.56 24.13 9.58
C ASP A 284 -11.98 24.63 9.86
N GLY A 285 -12.25 25.17 11.06
CA GLY A 285 -13.56 25.70 11.47
C GLY A 285 -14.50 24.71 12.17
N THR A 286 -14.09 23.45 12.40
CA THR A 286 -14.93 22.43 13.06
C THR A 286 -14.79 22.40 14.59
N ASP A 287 -15.85 22.16 15.37
CA ASP A 287 -15.78 22.18 16.86
C ASP A 287 -15.32 20.83 17.46
N GLU A 288 -14.18 20.31 16.99
CA GLU A 288 -13.66 18.96 17.27
C GLU A 288 -13.36 18.71 18.75
N ILE A 289 -12.92 19.74 19.48
CA ILE A 289 -12.62 19.68 20.91
C ILE A 289 -13.92 19.49 21.73
N SER A 290 -15.00 20.14 21.30
CA SER A 290 -16.30 20.05 21.96
C SER A 290 -16.90 18.66 21.83
N LEU A 291 -16.83 18.06 20.64
CA LEU A 291 -17.25 16.66 20.44
C LEU A 291 -16.44 15.71 21.31
N THR A 292 -15.11 15.83 21.31
CA THR A 292 -14.22 14.99 22.13
C THR A 292 -14.55 15.11 23.62
N THR A 293 -14.80 16.33 24.12
CA THR A 293 -15.20 16.57 25.51
C THR A 293 -16.56 15.94 25.84
N ARG A 294 -17.52 15.97 24.91
CA ARG A 294 -18.85 15.34 25.08
C ARG A 294 -18.77 13.81 25.12
N ILE A 295 -17.92 13.22 24.26
CA ILE A 295 -17.67 11.77 24.25
C ILE A 295 -17.02 11.33 25.57
N LEU A 296 -15.96 12.02 26.01
CA LEU A 296 -15.27 11.71 27.27
C LEU A 296 -16.18 11.81 28.50
N SER A 297 -17.08 12.80 28.51
CA SER A 297 -18.05 12.98 29.61
C SER A 297 -19.26 12.04 29.55
N SER A 298 -19.25 11.04 28.65
CA SER A 298 -20.35 10.07 28.46
C SER A 298 -21.71 10.75 28.21
N LYS A 299 -21.71 11.95 27.60
CA LYS A 299 -22.93 12.69 27.27
C LYS A 299 -23.57 12.23 25.96
N LEU A 300 -22.91 11.33 25.24
CA LEU A 300 -23.32 10.81 23.94
C LEU A 300 -23.35 9.29 23.99
N SER A 301 -24.35 8.71 23.34
CA SER A 301 -24.32 7.29 22.99
C SER A 301 -23.21 7.04 21.96
N ASN A 302 -22.74 5.79 21.83
CA ASN A 302 -21.72 5.48 20.84
C ASN A 302 -22.23 5.70 19.40
N ASP A 303 -23.51 5.42 19.14
CA ASP A 303 -24.12 5.64 17.82
C ASP A 303 -24.18 7.13 17.47
N ASP A 304 -24.62 7.97 18.41
CA ASP A 304 -24.66 9.43 18.23
C ASP A 304 -23.24 10.00 18.07
N ALA A 305 -22.29 9.52 18.87
CA ALA A 305 -20.88 9.92 18.76
C ALA A 305 -20.31 9.56 17.39
N ILE A 306 -20.52 8.34 16.89
CA ILE A 306 -20.05 7.91 15.57
C ILE A 306 -20.69 8.77 14.46
N MET A 307 -21.98 9.08 14.57
CA MET A 307 -22.66 9.95 13.61
C MET A 307 -22.07 11.36 13.61
N GLU A 308 -21.86 11.97 14.78
CA GLU A 308 -21.24 13.30 14.88
C GLU A 308 -19.79 13.32 14.39
N ILE A 309 -19.01 12.27 14.65
CA ILE A 309 -17.65 12.12 14.09
C ILE A 309 -17.68 12.16 12.56
N LYS A 310 -18.59 11.41 11.94
CA LYS A 310 -18.72 11.38 10.47
C LYS A 310 -19.13 12.75 9.91
N LEU A 311 -20.03 13.45 10.58
CA LEU A 311 -20.46 14.79 10.16
C LEU A 311 -19.30 15.80 10.25
N LEU A 312 -18.54 15.81 11.34
CA LEU A 312 -17.37 16.69 11.47
C LEU A 312 -16.26 16.33 10.48
N ALA A 313 -16.03 15.04 10.22
CA ALA A 313 -15.10 14.60 9.17
C ALA A 313 -15.52 15.12 7.79
N MET A 314 -16.82 15.07 7.46
CA MET A 314 -17.35 15.59 6.20
C MET A 314 -17.18 17.11 6.11
N GLU A 315 -17.48 17.85 7.18
CA GLU A 315 -17.29 19.30 7.25
C GLU A 315 -15.81 19.69 7.11
N PHE A 316 -14.92 19.01 7.82
CA PHE A 316 -13.47 19.19 7.72
C PHE A 316 -12.98 18.96 6.29
N CYS A 317 -13.39 17.87 5.64
CA CYS A 317 -13.06 17.60 4.24
C CYS A 317 -13.57 18.70 3.31
N ASN A 318 -14.80 19.18 3.49
CA ASN A 318 -15.38 20.23 2.66
C ASN A 318 -14.63 21.57 2.83
N ASN A 319 -14.22 21.90 4.05
CA ASN A 319 -13.46 23.12 4.32
C ASN A 319 -12.06 23.04 3.70
N ALA A 320 -11.40 21.88 3.80
CA ALA A 320 -10.14 21.63 3.10
C ALA A 320 -10.28 21.75 1.57
N ILE A 321 -11.35 21.20 0.97
CA ILE A 321 -11.66 21.35 -0.46
C ILE A 321 -11.92 22.83 -0.80
N GLY A 322 -12.61 23.58 0.05
CA GLY A 322 -12.83 25.02 -0.14
C GLY A 322 -11.51 25.79 -0.23
N ILE A 323 -10.53 25.48 0.62
CA ILE A 323 -9.18 26.07 0.56
C ILE A 323 -8.46 25.66 -0.74
N GLU A 324 -8.60 24.40 -1.17
CA GLU A 324 -8.06 23.95 -2.45
C GLU A 324 -8.66 24.74 -3.62
N ASP A 325 -9.98 24.92 -3.66
CA ASP A 325 -10.69 25.66 -4.70
C ASP A 325 -10.33 27.15 -4.71
N GLU A 326 -10.02 27.75 -3.55
CA GLU A 326 -9.53 29.14 -3.46
C GLU A 326 -8.17 29.35 -4.15
N VAL A 327 -7.28 28.35 -4.09
CA VAL A 327 -5.90 28.47 -4.60
C VAL A 327 -5.70 27.87 -5.98
N LYS A 328 -6.61 26.96 -6.39
CA LYS A 328 -6.54 26.21 -7.64
C LYS A 328 -6.71 27.13 -8.84
N THR A 329 -5.75 27.05 -9.75
CA THR A 329 -5.77 27.81 -11.02
C THR A 329 -5.87 26.89 -12.24
N PHE A 330 -5.55 25.60 -12.07
CA PHE A 330 -5.56 24.62 -13.14
C PHE A 330 -6.73 23.62 -12.99
N THR A 331 -7.50 23.42 -14.06
CA THR A 331 -8.64 22.49 -14.08
C THR A 331 -8.39 21.33 -15.05
N GLU A 332 -7.80 20.24 -14.54
CA GLU A 332 -8.09 18.90 -15.06
C GLU A 332 -9.37 18.40 -14.37
N SER A 333 -10.32 17.86 -15.14
CA SER A 333 -11.52 17.25 -14.58
C SER A 333 -11.13 15.96 -13.86
N TYR A 334 -11.07 15.99 -12.54
CA TYR A 334 -10.89 14.80 -11.72
C TYR A 334 -12.27 14.26 -11.34
N SER A 335 -12.68 13.12 -11.89
CA SER A 335 -13.76 12.36 -11.28
C SER A 335 -13.17 11.28 -10.38
N ASP A 336 -13.79 11.07 -9.21
CA ASP A 336 -13.44 9.97 -8.32
C ASP A 336 -13.59 8.60 -9.00
N ASP A 337 -14.38 8.55 -10.08
CA ASP A 337 -14.67 7.36 -10.88
C ASP A 337 -13.65 7.12 -12.02
N GLU A 338 -12.76 8.08 -12.31
CA GLU A 338 -11.78 7.91 -13.37
C GLU A 338 -10.63 7.03 -12.85
N TYR A 339 -10.67 5.75 -13.22
CA TYR A 339 -9.52 4.86 -13.12
C TYR A 339 -8.39 5.47 -13.96
N ILE A 340 -7.22 5.65 -13.35
CA ILE A 340 -6.03 6.14 -14.06
C ILE A 340 -5.09 4.95 -14.23
N PRO A 341 -5.23 4.16 -15.30
CA PRO A 341 -4.10 3.41 -15.80
C PRO A 341 -3.28 4.36 -16.67
N GLN A 342 -2.01 4.61 -16.34
CA GLN A 342 -0.99 4.74 -17.38
C GLN A 342 0.45 4.83 -16.83
N TYR A 343 1.31 4.04 -17.47
CA TYR A 343 2.77 4.18 -17.49
C TYR A 343 3.18 5.08 -18.66
N PRO A 344 4.29 5.83 -18.57
CA PRO A 344 5.07 6.23 -19.72
C PRO A 344 5.82 5.01 -20.30
N SER A 345 5.88 4.96 -21.63
CA SER A 345 6.60 3.98 -22.43
C SER A 345 8.10 3.94 -22.11
N SER A 346 8.63 2.73 -21.95
CA SER A 346 10.04 2.41 -21.81
C SER A 346 10.85 2.72 -23.07
N GLU A 347 12.01 3.35 -22.93
CA GLU A 347 13.12 3.18 -23.87
C GLU A 347 14.28 2.45 -23.18
N ASN A 348 14.58 1.29 -23.76
CA ASN A 348 15.80 0.47 -23.78
C ASN A 348 16.98 0.91 -22.90
N GLU A 349 17.39 0.04 -21.97
CA GLU A 349 18.81 -0.29 -21.77
C GLU A 349 18.92 -1.77 -21.43
N THR A 350 19.32 -2.55 -22.43
CA THR A 350 20.12 -3.76 -22.25
C THR A 350 21.46 -3.36 -21.67
N ASP A 351 21.92 -4.02 -20.61
CA ASP A 351 23.35 -4.20 -20.38
C ASP A 351 23.60 -5.50 -19.62
N ASP A 352 24.37 -6.36 -20.29
CA ASP A 352 24.99 -7.57 -19.78
C ASP A 352 26.04 -7.21 -18.72
N VAL A 353 25.98 -7.87 -17.55
CA VAL A 353 27.14 -8.04 -16.68
C VAL A 353 27.14 -9.46 -16.11
N GLU A 354 28.09 -10.26 -16.57
CA GLU A 354 28.48 -11.55 -15.97
C GLU A 354 28.77 -11.38 -14.47
N CYS A 355 28.18 -12.25 -13.65
CA CYS A 355 28.67 -12.53 -12.30
C CYS A 355 28.75 -14.05 -12.08
N SER A 356 29.98 -14.45 -11.78
CA SER A 356 30.46 -15.80 -11.47
C SER A 356 29.69 -16.52 -10.36
N GLU A 357 29.63 -17.84 -10.53
CA GLU A 357 28.92 -18.84 -9.75
C GLU A 357 29.25 -18.86 -8.26
N VAL A 358 28.20 -18.83 -7.42
CA VAL A 358 28.22 -19.42 -6.07
C VAL A 358 26.94 -20.25 -5.92
N ILE A 359 27.13 -21.53 -5.60
CA ILE A 359 26.13 -22.61 -5.63
C ILE A 359 24.96 -22.29 -4.69
N LYS A 360 23.75 -22.14 -5.26
CA LYS A 360 22.46 -22.01 -4.56
C LYS A 360 21.92 -23.40 -4.23
N GLU A 361 21.62 -23.69 -2.96
CA GLU A 361 20.67 -24.78 -2.66
C GLU A 361 19.24 -24.27 -2.90
N LYS A 362 18.55 -24.86 -3.89
CA LYS A 362 17.19 -24.51 -4.34
C LYS A 362 16.10 -25.22 -3.49
N PRO A 363 14.92 -24.61 -3.30
CA PRO A 363 13.82 -25.21 -2.54
C PRO A 363 13.20 -26.41 -3.29
N GLN A 364 13.26 -27.61 -2.71
CA GLN A 364 12.64 -28.81 -3.30
C GLN A 364 11.12 -28.86 -3.04
N LEU A 365 10.33 -28.97 -4.11
CA LEU A 365 8.87 -29.15 -4.06
C LEU A 365 8.51 -30.61 -3.72
N ASN A 366 7.69 -30.85 -2.68
CA ASN A 366 7.15 -32.19 -2.39
C ASN A 366 5.90 -32.46 -3.27
N GLY A 367 6.14 -32.85 -4.52
CA GLY A 367 5.11 -33.17 -5.52
C GLY A 367 5.42 -32.54 -6.88
N HIS A 368 4.64 -32.86 -7.91
CA HIS A 368 4.75 -32.19 -9.22
C HIS A 368 3.74 -31.05 -9.36
N ILE A 369 4.02 -30.11 -10.26
CA ILE A 369 3.03 -29.15 -10.74
C ILE A 369 2.35 -29.74 -11.98
N MET A 370 1.02 -29.80 -11.98
CA MET A 370 0.25 -30.23 -13.15
C MET A 370 -0.16 -29.00 -13.97
N ILE A 371 -0.03 -29.06 -15.29
CA ILE A 371 -0.55 -28.06 -16.22
C ILE A 371 -1.79 -28.64 -16.91
N SER A 372 -2.95 -28.08 -16.60
CA SER A 372 -4.22 -28.38 -17.27
C SER A 372 -4.49 -27.30 -18.33
N TYR A 373 -4.68 -27.72 -19.57
CA TYR A 373 -4.79 -26.86 -20.74
C TYR A 373 -5.64 -27.54 -21.83
N SER A 374 -6.20 -26.74 -22.75
CA SER A 374 -6.89 -27.25 -23.94
C SER A 374 -5.88 -27.67 -25.01
N HIS A 375 -6.21 -28.62 -25.89
CA HIS A 375 -5.34 -29.00 -27.01
C HIS A 375 -4.91 -27.79 -27.86
N ASP A 376 -5.78 -26.79 -28.01
CA ASP A 376 -5.51 -25.57 -28.78
C ASP A 376 -4.45 -24.66 -28.10
N ASP A 377 -4.23 -24.81 -26.79
CA ASP A 377 -3.29 -24.03 -25.99
C ASP A 377 -1.97 -24.78 -25.74
N GLN A 378 -1.69 -25.83 -26.51
CA GLN A 378 -0.53 -26.70 -26.29
C GLN A 378 0.80 -25.97 -26.39
N GLU A 379 0.95 -25.03 -27.33
CA GLU A 379 2.20 -24.32 -27.56
C GLU A 379 2.60 -23.49 -26.32
N ILE A 380 1.66 -22.74 -25.75
CA ILE A 380 1.92 -21.93 -24.55
C ILE A 380 2.11 -22.80 -23.31
N ALA A 381 1.39 -23.94 -23.20
CA ALA A 381 1.57 -24.89 -22.12
C ALA A 381 2.96 -25.54 -22.13
N ILE A 382 3.47 -25.91 -23.31
CA ILE A 382 4.83 -26.43 -23.50
C ILE A 382 5.86 -25.35 -23.16
N LYS A 383 5.65 -24.11 -23.63
CA LYS A 383 6.57 -23.00 -23.34
C LYS A 383 6.70 -22.70 -21.84
N ILE A 384 5.58 -22.67 -21.12
CA ILE A 384 5.57 -22.50 -19.65
C ILE A 384 6.25 -23.69 -18.97
N LYS A 385 5.98 -24.92 -19.44
CA LYS A 385 6.61 -26.13 -18.91
C LYS A 385 8.13 -26.08 -19.06
N GLU A 386 8.64 -25.85 -20.27
CA GLU A 386 10.09 -25.87 -20.54
C GLU A 386 10.80 -24.87 -19.64
N ARG A 387 10.27 -23.65 -19.53
CA ARG A 387 10.87 -22.61 -18.70
C ARG A 387 10.79 -22.92 -17.20
N LEU A 388 9.73 -23.58 -16.71
CA LEU A 388 9.63 -24.04 -15.31
C LEU A 388 10.53 -25.26 -15.03
N VAL A 389 10.79 -26.11 -16.02
CA VAL A 389 11.77 -27.22 -15.90
C VAL A 389 13.18 -26.67 -15.77
N ASP A 390 13.52 -25.57 -16.46
CA ASP A 390 14.80 -24.88 -16.28
C ASP A 390 15.01 -24.35 -14.85
N GLU A 391 13.91 -24.10 -14.12
CA GLU A 391 13.94 -23.73 -12.71
C GLU A 391 14.09 -24.93 -11.75
N ASP A 392 14.25 -26.16 -12.26
CA ASP A 392 14.32 -27.43 -11.52
C ASP A 392 13.00 -27.83 -10.83
N ILE A 393 11.87 -27.42 -11.41
CA ILE A 393 10.52 -27.77 -10.91
C ILE A 393 10.02 -29.02 -11.64
N LYS A 394 9.57 -30.03 -10.89
CA LYS A 394 8.96 -31.24 -11.46
C LYS A 394 7.57 -30.91 -12.01
N ILE A 395 7.39 -31.05 -13.33
CA ILE A 395 6.14 -30.73 -14.01
C ILE A 395 5.55 -31.95 -14.69
N TRP A 396 4.24 -32.06 -14.60
CA TRP A 396 3.43 -33.01 -15.35
C TRP A 396 2.54 -32.25 -16.35
N ILE A 397 2.61 -32.65 -17.61
CA ILE A 397 1.71 -32.20 -18.69
C ILE A 397 1.24 -33.45 -19.41
N ASP A 398 0.00 -33.45 -19.89
CA ASP A 398 -0.51 -34.55 -20.69
C ASP A 398 0.11 -34.50 -22.10
N LYS A 399 1.17 -35.27 -22.35
CA LYS A 399 1.68 -35.52 -23.72
C LYS A 399 1.26 -36.92 -24.15
N GLU A 400 0.22 -36.96 -24.98
CA GLU A 400 -0.18 -38.05 -25.88
C GLU A 400 0.05 -39.50 -25.38
N HIS A 401 -0.92 -40.01 -24.61
CA HIS A 401 -1.35 -41.40 -24.78
C HIS A 401 -2.81 -41.44 -25.21
N MET A 402 -3.10 -40.84 -26.36
CA MET A 402 -4.32 -41.09 -27.13
C MET A 402 -4.24 -42.44 -27.84
N VAL A 403 -4.23 -43.54 -27.07
CA VAL A 403 -4.54 -44.88 -27.58
C VAL A 403 -5.30 -45.65 -26.48
N GLN A 404 -6.62 -45.84 -26.72
CA GLN A 404 -7.54 -46.81 -26.10
C GLN A 404 -8.19 -46.46 -24.73
N ASP A 405 -9.32 -45.74 -24.81
CA ASP A 405 -10.66 -45.86 -24.19
C ASP A 405 -10.94 -46.54 -22.82
N VAL A 406 -9.95 -46.98 -22.01
CA VAL A 406 -10.28 -47.65 -20.72
C VAL A 406 -9.43 -47.16 -19.52
N LYS A 407 -8.45 -46.27 -19.70
CA LYS A 407 -7.55 -45.82 -18.60
C LYS A 407 -7.41 -44.29 -18.41
N ILE A 408 -8.26 -43.50 -19.05
CA ILE A 408 -8.15 -42.03 -19.07
C ILE A 408 -8.43 -41.42 -17.69
N LEU A 409 -9.51 -41.86 -17.02
CA LEU A 409 -9.91 -41.31 -15.72
C LEU A 409 -8.92 -41.61 -14.59
N ASP A 410 -8.32 -42.80 -14.57
CA ASP A 410 -7.37 -43.19 -13.50
C ASP A 410 -6.03 -42.46 -13.64
N ALA A 411 -5.56 -42.21 -14.87
CA ALA A 411 -4.33 -41.45 -15.13
C ALA A 411 -4.50 -39.97 -14.79
N MET A 412 -5.60 -39.35 -15.23
CA MET A 412 -5.95 -37.96 -14.91
C MET A 412 -6.18 -37.78 -13.40
N ALA A 413 -6.87 -38.73 -12.76
CA ALA A 413 -7.08 -38.71 -11.32
C ALA A 413 -5.75 -38.83 -10.56
N SER A 414 -4.85 -39.72 -10.96
CA SER A 414 -3.53 -39.88 -10.35
C SER A 414 -2.65 -38.63 -10.51
N ALA A 415 -2.71 -37.97 -11.68
CA ALA A 415 -1.96 -36.74 -11.94
C ALA A 415 -2.38 -35.59 -11.02
N VAL A 416 -3.69 -35.34 -10.88
CA VAL A 416 -4.22 -34.32 -9.97
C VAL A 416 -4.00 -34.73 -8.51
N GLN A 417 -4.17 -36.01 -8.16
CA GLN A 417 -4.00 -36.52 -6.80
C GLN A 417 -2.57 -36.34 -6.27
N ASN A 418 -1.56 -36.54 -7.12
CA ASN A 418 -0.15 -36.39 -6.75
C ASN A 418 0.41 -34.98 -6.99
N ALA A 419 -0.37 -34.07 -7.59
CA ALA A 419 0.03 -32.69 -7.81
C ALA A 419 0.06 -31.88 -6.50
N ALA A 420 1.09 -31.05 -6.35
CA ALA A 420 1.19 -30.05 -5.29
C ALA A 420 0.35 -28.80 -5.60
N ILE A 421 0.35 -28.38 -6.88
CA ILE A 421 -0.34 -27.23 -7.47
C ILE A 421 -0.86 -27.64 -8.86
N VAL A 422 -2.01 -27.09 -9.26
CA VAL A 422 -2.55 -27.26 -10.62
C VAL A 422 -2.60 -25.89 -11.31
N LEU A 423 -1.90 -25.74 -12.44
CA LEU A 423 -1.98 -24.56 -13.31
C LEU A 423 -3.14 -24.78 -14.29
N ILE A 424 -4.11 -23.88 -14.29
CA ILE A 424 -5.27 -23.93 -15.18
C ILE A 424 -5.09 -22.85 -16.26
N LEU A 425 -4.76 -23.27 -17.48
CA LEU A 425 -4.64 -22.38 -18.63
C LEU A 425 -6.01 -22.22 -19.25
N PHE A 426 -6.68 -21.11 -18.95
CA PHE A 426 -8.04 -20.89 -19.41
C PHE A 426 -8.11 -20.02 -20.67
N SER A 427 -8.96 -20.49 -21.57
CA SER A 427 -9.32 -19.96 -22.88
C SER A 427 -10.76 -20.36 -23.18
N LYS A 428 -11.32 -19.91 -24.30
CA LYS A 428 -12.63 -20.35 -24.77
C LYS A 428 -12.64 -21.86 -25.04
N SER A 429 -11.60 -22.39 -25.68
CA SER A 429 -11.48 -23.82 -25.95
C SER A 429 -11.34 -24.66 -24.67
N TYR A 430 -10.68 -24.11 -23.64
CA TYR A 430 -10.63 -24.74 -22.31
C TYR A 430 -12.01 -24.80 -21.64
N GLN A 431 -12.83 -23.75 -21.77
CA GLN A 431 -14.17 -23.72 -21.19
C GLN A 431 -15.15 -24.68 -21.90
N ASP A 432 -14.96 -24.89 -23.20
CA ASP A 432 -15.86 -25.68 -24.05
C ASP A 432 -15.51 -27.19 -24.08
N SER A 433 -14.37 -27.60 -23.50
CA SER A 433 -13.94 -29.00 -23.45
C SER A 433 -14.44 -29.72 -22.18
N GLU A 434 -15.09 -30.87 -22.35
CA GLU A 434 -15.57 -31.69 -21.22
C GLU A 434 -14.42 -32.34 -20.43
N ASN A 435 -13.28 -32.59 -21.08
CA ASN A 435 -12.11 -33.18 -20.42
C ASN A 435 -11.46 -32.19 -19.45
N THR A 436 -11.24 -30.95 -19.88
CA THR A 436 -10.67 -29.87 -19.05
C THR A 436 -11.61 -29.49 -17.92
N LYS A 437 -12.93 -29.53 -18.17
CA LYS A 437 -13.95 -29.37 -17.13
C LYS A 437 -13.86 -30.45 -16.05
N ALA A 438 -13.72 -31.72 -16.45
CA ALA A 438 -13.56 -32.83 -15.50
C ALA A 438 -12.29 -32.69 -14.64
N GLU A 439 -11.16 -32.26 -15.23
CA GLU A 439 -9.90 -32.00 -14.50
C GLU A 439 -10.04 -30.86 -13.48
N ALA A 440 -10.69 -29.78 -13.90
CA ALA A 440 -10.88 -28.60 -13.07
C ALA A 440 -11.85 -28.88 -11.90
N GLU A 441 -12.94 -29.61 -12.15
CA GLU A 441 -13.86 -30.07 -11.11
C GLU A 441 -13.18 -31.04 -10.14
N TYR A 442 -12.34 -31.95 -10.63
CA TYR A 442 -11.60 -32.89 -9.80
C TYR A 442 -10.52 -32.19 -8.95
N THR A 443 -9.84 -31.19 -9.50
CA THR A 443 -8.91 -30.29 -8.77
C THR A 443 -9.61 -29.62 -7.59
N ARG A 444 -10.81 -29.06 -7.83
CA ARG A 444 -11.65 -28.45 -6.79
C ARG A 444 -12.09 -29.47 -5.75
N LYS A 445 -12.54 -30.66 -6.17
CA LYS A 445 -12.96 -31.76 -5.29
C LYS A 445 -11.84 -32.19 -4.34
N LEU A 446 -10.60 -32.29 -4.84
CA LEU A 446 -9.42 -32.64 -4.05
C LEU A 446 -8.80 -31.46 -3.29
N LYS A 447 -9.41 -30.26 -3.35
CA LYS A 447 -8.92 -29.02 -2.72
C LYS A 447 -7.46 -28.73 -3.07
N LYS A 448 -7.05 -29.06 -4.30
CA LYS A 448 -5.71 -28.73 -4.80
C LYS A 448 -5.67 -27.24 -5.12
N PRO A 449 -4.60 -26.50 -4.75
CA PRO A 449 -4.49 -25.07 -5.05
C PRO A 449 -4.41 -24.86 -6.57
N PRO A 450 -5.39 -24.16 -7.19
CA PRO A 450 -5.31 -23.79 -8.59
C PRO A 450 -4.58 -22.44 -8.73
N ILE A 451 -3.77 -22.30 -9.80
CA ILE A 451 -3.33 -21.00 -10.30
C ILE A 451 -3.93 -20.82 -11.69
N PHE A 452 -4.71 -19.77 -11.89
CA PHE A 452 -5.38 -19.50 -13.15
C PHE A 452 -4.51 -18.65 -14.07
N LEU A 453 -4.29 -19.13 -15.29
CA LEU A 453 -3.48 -18.47 -16.32
C LEU A 453 -4.39 -18.17 -17.52
N ARG A 454 -4.61 -16.89 -17.84
CA ARG A 454 -5.32 -16.52 -19.06
C ARG A 454 -4.39 -16.71 -20.24
N VAL A 455 -4.76 -17.54 -21.20
CA VAL A 455 -3.95 -17.76 -22.41
C VAL A 455 -4.59 -17.22 -23.68
N GLU A 456 -5.87 -16.86 -23.62
CA GLU A 456 -6.59 -16.22 -24.73
C GLU A 456 -6.86 -14.73 -24.47
N ARG A 457 -6.53 -13.87 -25.44
CA ARG A 457 -6.51 -12.42 -25.24
C ARG A 457 -7.91 -11.86 -25.12
N GLY A 458 -8.20 -11.22 -23.99
CA GLY A 458 -9.50 -10.61 -23.73
C GLY A 458 -10.61 -11.62 -23.44
N PHE A 459 -10.29 -12.90 -23.33
CA PHE A 459 -11.26 -13.91 -22.92
C PHE A 459 -11.65 -13.68 -21.46
N VAL A 460 -12.96 -13.65 -21.23
CA VAL A 460 -13.59 -13.55 -19.91
C VAL A 460 -14.43 -14.81 -19.72
N PRO A 461 -14.07 -15.69 -18.78
CA PRO A 461 -14.77 -16.96 -18.58
C PRO A 461 -16.17 -16.72 -18.03
N ASP A 462 -17.15 -17.45 -18.58
CA ASP A 462 -18.53 -17.45 -18.09
C ASP A 462 -18.92 -18.86 -17.60
N SER A 463 -20.20 -19.06 -17.24
CA SER A 463 -20.74 -20.37 -16.86
C SER A 463 -19.94 -21.06 -15.74
N TRP A 464 -19.62 -22.35 -15.89
CA TRP A 464 -18.93 -23.18 -14.90
C TRP A 464 -17.51 -22.69 -14.57
N LEU A 465 -16.79 -22.17 -15.58
CA LEU A 465 -15.42 -21.72 -15.42
C LEU A 465 -15.38 -20.34 -14.76
N GLY A 466 -16.30 -19.44 -15.14
CA GLY A 466 -16.50 -18.17 -14.46
C GLY A 466 -16.87 -18.35 -12.98
N PHE A 467 -17.75 -19.30 -12.66
CA PHE A 467 -18.09 -19.65 -11.28
C PHE A 467 -16.91 -20.27 -10.51
N MET A 468 -16.08 -21.06 -11.19
CA MET A 468 -14.90 -21.69 -10.58
C MET A 468 -13.82 -20.66 -10.23
N ILE A 469 -13.59 -19.70 -11.13
CA ILE A 469 -12.60 -18.63 -10.95
C ILE A 469 -13.13 -17.61 -9.94
N GLY A 470 -14.39 -17.18 -10.05
CA GLY A 470 -14.98 -16.18 -9.15
C GLY A 470 -14.16 -14.88 -9.12
N GLU A 471 -13.85 -14.39 -7.91
CA GLU A 471 -12.96 -13.23 -7.68
C GLU A 471 -11.47 -13.61 -7.61
N SER A 472 -11.12 -14.85 -7.94
CA SER A 472 -9.73 -15.33 -7.86
C SER A 472 -8.85 -14.57 -8.86
N ARG A 473 -7.62 -14.23 -8.42
CA ARG A 473 -6.61 -13.62 -9.28
C ARG A 473 -6.15 -14.60 -10.35
N TYR A 474 -5.81 -14.08 -11.52
CA TYR A 474 -5.21 -14.83 -12.62
C TYR A 474 -4.02 -14.08 -13.22
N ILE A 475 -3.08 -14.82 -13.83
CA ILE A 475 -1.91 -14.28 -14.51
C ILE A 475 -2.15 -14.33 -16.02
N ASP A 476 -1.82 -13.27 -16.75
CA ASP A 476 -2.19 -13.13 -18.16
C ASP A 476 -1.05 -13.48 -19.13
N PHE A 477 -1.06 -14.71 -19.64
CA PHE A 477 -0.15 -15.24 -20.66
C PHE A 477 -0.67 -15.10 -22.10
N SER A 478 -1.73 -14.32 -22.33
CA SER A 478 -2.38 -14.21 -23.64
C SER A 478 -1.59 -13.43 -24.71
N GLY A 479 -0.30 -13.18 -24.48
CA GLY A 479 0.53 -12.28 -25.29
C GLY A 479 0.22 -10.79 -25.10
N LYS A 480 -0.60 -10.41 -24.11
CA LYS A 480 -0.83 -8.99 -23.75
C LYS A 480 0.41 -8.36 -23.10
N TYR A 481 1.20 -9.16 -22.39
CA TYR A 481 2.38 -8.74 -21.65
C TYR A 481 3.60 -9.59 -22.07
N PRO A 482 4.84 -9.12 -21.84
CA PRO A 482 6.04 -9.91 -22.07
C PRO A 482 6.00 -11.24 -21.30
N PHE A 483 6.38 -12.33 -21.96
CA PHE A 483 6.31 -13.68 -21.39
C PHE A 483 7.13 -13.81 -20.11
N GLU A 484 8.38 -13.32 -20.08
CA GLU A 484 9.27 -13.44 -18.92
C GLU A 484 8.73 -12.70 -17.69
N GLU A 485 8.10 -11.54 -17.85
CA GLU A 485 7.49 -10.80 -16.73
C GLU A 485 6.38 -11.63 -16.05
N LYS A 486 5.52 -12.24 -16.86
CA LYS A 486 4.42 -13.09 -16.36
C LYS A 486 4.91 -14.43 -15.86
N PHE A 487 6.03 -14.90 -16.40
CA PHE A 487 6.73 -16.08 -15.90
C PHE A 487 7.30 -15.86 -14.49
N GLU A 488 7.89 -14.71 -14.20
CA GLU A 488 8.35 -14.35 -12.85
C GLU A 488 7.19 -14.23 -11.86
N GLU A 489 6.07 -13.64 -12.30
CA GLU A 489 4.82 -13.56 -11.52
C GLU A 489 4.29 -14.97 -11.17
N LEU A 490 4.34 -15.90 -12.14
CA LEU A 490 3.98 -17.30 -11.95
C LEU A 490 4.90 -18.00 -10.93
N CYS A 491 6.22 -17.84 -11.06
CA CYS A 491 7.18 -18.42 -10.13
C CYS A 491 6.97 -17.91 -8.69
N THR A 492 6.76 -16.61 -8.53
CA THR A 492 6.49 -15.98 -7.23
C THR A 492 5.20 -16.54 -6.60
N THR A 493 4.17 -16.74 -7.42
CA THR A 493 2.88 -17.30 -6.99
C THR A 493 3.04 -18.77 -6.54
N ILE A 494 3.79 -19.58 -7.30
CA ILE A 494 4.11 -20.98 -6.96
C ILE A 494 4.83 -21.06 -5.61
N VAL A 495 5.87 -20.24 -5.40
CA VAL A 495 6.64 -20.21 -4.14
C VAL A 495 5.76 -19.80 -2.96
N SER A 496 4.94 -18.76 -3.14
CA SER A 496 4.04 -18.27 -2.09
C SER A 496 3.02 -19.32 -1.63
N LEU A 497 2.45 -20.08 -2.57
CA LEU A 497 1.50 -21.15 -2.26
C LEU A 497 2.16 -22.36 -1.57
N ASN A 498 3.45 -22.61 -1.84
CA ASN A 498 4.18 -23.69 -1.21
C ASN A 498 4.55 -23.35 0.25
N ILE A 499 4.93 -22.10 0.54
CA ILE A 499 5.19 -21.61 1.91
C ILE A 499 3.92 -21.74 2.77
N LEU A 500 2.75 -21.44 2.19
CA LEU A 500 1.46 -21.54 2.89
C LEU A 500 1.10 -22.98 3.27
N LYS A 501 1.53 -24.01 2.52
CA LYS A 501 1.23 -25.42 2.84
C LYS A 501 2.16 -26.04 3.90
N THR A 502 3.44 -25.70 3.90
CA THR A 502 4.38 -26.15 4.95
C THR A 502 3.99 -25.63 6.34
N CYS A 503 3.39 -24.45 6.42
CA CYS A 503 2.90 -23.88 7.68
C CYS A 503 1.59 -24.51 8.20
N ILE A 504 0.84 -25.23 7.37
CA ILE A 504 -0.47 -25.82 7.75
C ILE A 504 -0.34 -27.31 8.11
N THR A 505 0.77 -27.97 7.80
CA THR A 505 0.99 -29.41 8.04
C THR A 505 1.92 -29.74 9.21
N SER A 506 2.35 -28.73 9.97
CA SER A 506 3.09 -28.92 11.22
C SER A 506 2.17 -28.71 12.42
N ASN A 507 1.36 -29.73 12.73
CA ASN A 507 0.68 -29.90 14.02
C ASN A 507 0.79 -31.37 14.44
#